data_AF-A0A7V6DQ93-F1
#
_entry.id   AF-A0A7V6DQ93-F1
#
_cell.length_a   1.000
_cell.length_b   1.000
_cell.length_c   1.000
_cell.angle_alpha   90.00
_cell.angle_beta   90.00
_cell.angle_gamma   90.00
#
_symmetry.space_group_name_H-M   'P 1'
#
loop_
_entity.id
_entity.type
_entity.pdbx_description
1 polymer ?
#
loop_
_entity_poly.entity_id
_entity_poly.type
_entity_poly.pdbx_seq_one_letter_code
_entity_poly.pdbx_strand_id
1 'polypeptide(L)'
;MAPKILIKPPSPTRIMLWAQIIIGAVFLPFGVALLLTAEGEARPFAMIFCVIWVAGCLAIIANAAKWLRLIKKGAIEVGEISDVDGGTTDGFAVKLRNLEALKQEGLITESEYQRKRAEIIQEKW
;
A
#
# COMPACT_ATOMS: atom_id res chain seq x y z
N MET A 1 17.65 19.49 -20.74
CA MET A 1 16.32 19.27 -20.11
C MET A 1 16.07 17.78 -20.13
N ALA A 2 16.12 17.11 -18.98
CA ALA A 2 15.88 15.67 -18.91
C ALA A 2 14.39 15.37 -19.21
N PRO A 3 14.08 14.35 -20.02
CA PRO A 3 12.70 13.97 -20.29
C PRO A 3 12.04 13.52 -18.99
N LYS A 4 10.88 14.13 -18.65
CA LYS A 4 10.04 13.69 -17.53
C LYS A 4 9.48 12.32 -17.88
N ILE A 5 10.15 11.26 -17.44
CA ILE A 5 9.65 9.89 -17.56
C ILE A 5 8.47 9.77 -16.60
N LEU A 6 7.27 9.83 -17.16
CA LEU A 6 6.02 9.73 -16.43
C LEU A 6 5.77 8.24 -16.12
N ILE A 7 6.40 7.76 -15.05
CA ILE A 7 6.22 6.37 -14.62
C ILE A 7 4.80 6.25 -14.07
N LYS A 8 3.95 5.52 -14.80
CA LYS A 8 2.60 5.17 -14.36
C LYS A 8 2.72 4.42 -13.03
N PRO A 9 2.14 4.93 -11.93
CA PRO A 9 2.29 4.30 -10.63
C PRO A 9 1.74 2.87 -10.70
N PRO A 10 2.37 1.93 -9.97
CA PRO A 10 2.01 0.52 -10.04
C PRO A 10 0.52 0.33 -9.73
N SER A 11 -0.17 -0.40 -10.61
CA SER A 11 -1.58 -0.78 -10.46
C SER A 11 -1.95 -1.37 -9.08
N PRO A 12 -1.12 -2.20 -8.41
CA PRO A 12 -1.48 -2.76 -7.11
C PRO A 12 -1.74 -1.69 -6.03
N THR A 13 -0.94 -0.63 -5.95
CA THR A 13 -1.11 0.42 -4.93
C THR A 13 -2.45 1.15 -5.09
N ARG A 14 -2.88 1.41 -6.32
CA ARG A 14 -4.19 2.02 -6.58
C ARG A 14 -5.33 1.10 -6.15
N ILE A 15 -5.24 -0.20 -6.45
CA ILE A 15 -6.26 -1.19 -6.08
C ILE A 15 -6.38 -1.28 -4.56
N MET A 16 -5.24 -1.30 -3.85
CA MET A 16 -5.21 -1.35 -2.39
C MET A 16 -5.86 -0.12 -1.75
N LEU A 17 -5.57 1.08 -2.25
CA LEU A 17 -6.19 2.32 -1.75
C LEU A 17 -7.71 2.36 -2.00
N TRP A 18 -8.16 1.87 -3.16
CA TRP A 18 -9.60 1.74 -3.43
C TRP A 18 -10.27 0.70 -2.52
N ALA A 19 -9.62 -0.44 -2.27
CA ALA A 19 -10.10 -1.45 -1.35
C ALA A 19 -10.26 -0.89 0.07
N GLN A 20 -9.30 -0.10 0.56
CA GLN A 20 -9.41 0.57 1.87
C GLN A 20 -10.61 1.52 1.95
N ILE A 21 -10.89 2.28 0.89
CA ILE A 21 -12.07 3.16 0.84
C ILE A 21 -13.36 2.33 0.85
N ILE A 22 -13.43 1.26 0.06
CA ILE A 22 -14.63 0.39 -0.01
C ILE A 22 -14.87 -0.28 1.35
N ILE A 23 -13.84 -0.87 1.95
CA ILE A 23 -13.93 -1.51 3.27
C ILE A 23 -14.35 -0.49 4.32
N GLY A 24 -13.71 0.68 4.36
CA GLY A 24 -14.06 1.75 5.31
C GLY A 24 -15.50 2.25 5.14
N ALA A 25 -15.99 2.36 3.90
CA ALA A 25 -17.36 2.77 3.61
C ALA A 25 -18.39 1.69 4.00
N VAL A 26 -18.07 0.41 3.79
CA VAL A 26 -18.94 -0.72 4.17
C VAL A 26 -18.96 -0.94 5.68
N PHE A 27 -17.84 -0.67 6.39
CA PHE A 27 -17.75 -0.78 7.85
C PHE A 27 -18.39 0.41 8.59
N LEU A 28 -18.67 1.51 7.90
CA LEU A 28 -19.32 2.68 8.45
C LEU A 28 -20.75 2.41 8.97
N PRO A 29 -21.66 1.80 8.18
CA PRO A 29 -22.99 1.43 8.68
C PRO A 29 -22.95 0.40 9.80
N PHE A 30 -21.89 -0.42 9.90
CA PHE A 30 -21.74 -1.39 11.00
C PHE A 30 -21.60 -0.70 12.36
N GLY A 31 -20.79 0.36 12.47
CA GLY A 31 -20.67 1.13 13.70
C GLY A 31 -21.98 1.80 14.11
N VAL A 32 -22.73 2.31 13.13
CA VAL A 32 -24.06 2.91 13.34
C VAL A 32 -25.08 1.85 13.78
N ALA A 33 -25.08 0.67 13.15
CA ALA A 33 -25.94 -0.43 13.53
C ALA A 33 -25.69 -0.88 14.98
N LEU A 34 -24.41 -0.95 15.39
CA LEU A 34 -24.04 -1.31 16.76
C LEU A 34 -24.60 -0.30 17.77
N LEU A 35 -24.55 0.99 17.46
CA LEU A 35 -25.16 2.04 18.27
C LEU A 35 -26.69 1.90 18.38
N LEU A 36 -27.36 1.52 17.27
CA LEU A 36 -28.81 1.32 17.25
C LEU A 36 -29.24 0.08 18.05
N THR A 37 -28.40 -0.96 18.10
CA THR A 37 -28.66 -2.18 18.87
C THR A 37 -28.28 -2.09 20.34
N ALA A 38 -27.60 -1.01 20.75
CA ALA A 38 -27.14 -0.85 22.12
C ALA A 38 -28.27 -0.38 23.04
N GLU A 39 -28.68 -1.23 23.96
CA GLU A 39 -29.71 -0.94 24.97
C GLU A 39 -29.13 -0.86 26.39
N GLY A 40 -29.82 -0.14 27.28
CA GLY A 40 -29.49 -0.05 28.70
C GLY A 40 -28.16 0.66 29.00
N GLU A 41 -27.46 0.16 30.02
CA GLU A 41 -26.20 0.73 30.54
C GLU A 41 -25.03 0.66 29.55
N ALA A 42 -25.16 -0.15 28.48
CA ALA A 42 -24.17 -0.28 27.43
C ALA A 42 -24.19 0.89 26.41
N ARG A 43 -25.28 1.67 26.37
CA ARG A 43 -25.47 2.78 25.42
C ARG A 43 -24.39 3.87 25.47
N PRO A 44 -23.94 4.38 26.63
CA PRO A 44 -22.85 5.36 26.69
C PRO A 44 -21.53 4.80 26.15
N PHE A 45 -21.22 3.52 26.43
CA PHE A 45 -20.03 2.87 25.89
C PHE A 45 -20.12 2.69 24.37
N ALA A 46 -21.29 2.29 23.86
CA ALA A 46 -21.54 2.18 22.42
C ALA A 46 -21.44 3.53 21.69
N MET A 47 -21.85 4.65 22.31
CA MET A 47 -21.65 5.99 21.75
C MET A 47 -20.17 6.36 21.62
N ILE A 48 -19.38 6.16 22.68
CA ILE A 48 -17.94 6.45 22.65
C ILE A 48 -17.25 5.57 21.59
N PHE A 49 -17.58 4.29 21.57
CA PHE A 49 -17.09 3.37 20.54
C PHE A 49 -17.47 3.83 19.14
N CYS A 50 -18.72 4.23 18.91
CA CYS A 50 -19.19 4.71 17.60
C CYS A 50 -18.44 5.97 17.16
N VAL A 51 -18.15 6.90 18.07
CA VAL A 51 -17.38 8.11 17.76
C VAL A 51 -15.96 7.75 17.33
N ILE A 52 -15.27 6.90 18.08
CA ILE A 52 -13.91 6.44 17.76
C ILE A 52 -13.92 5.65 16.43
N TRP A 53 -14.92 4.80 16.24
CA TRP A 53 -15.09 3.99 15.03
C TRP A 53 -15.27 4.85 13.78
N VAL A 54 -16.22 5.79 13.82
CA VAL A 54 -16.47 6.71 12.69
C VAL A 54 -15.23 7.57 12.42
N ALA A 55 -14.56 8.07 13.46
CA ALA A 55 -13.33 8.82 13.31
C ALA A 55 -12.22 7.98 12.62
N GLY A 56 -12.07 6.71 13.02
CA GLY A 56 -11.14 5.77 12.40
C GLY A 56 -11.45 5.49 10.93
N CYS A 57 -12.72 5.18 10.60
CA CYS A 57 -13.17 5.00 9.22
C CYS A 57 -12.91 6.24 8.37
N LEU A 58 -13.24 7.44 8.88
CA LEU A 58 -12.99 8.71 8.19
C LEU A 58 -11.49 8.96 7.99
N ALA A 59 -10.64 8.66 8.97
CA ALA A 59 -9.20 8.81 8.85
C ALA A 59 -8.62 7.90 7.76
N ILE A 60 -9.04 6.63 7.71
CA ILE A 60 -8.63 5.67 6.67
C ILE A 60 -9.06 6.18 5.29
N ILE A 61 -10.32 6.57 5.14
CA ILE A 61 -10.87 7.07 3.87
C ILE A 61 -10.16 8.35 3.43
N ALA A 62 -9.93 9.30 4.36
CA ALA A 62 -9.25 10.56 4.07
C ALA A 62 -7.79 10.34 3.68
N ASN A 63 -7.08 9.46 4.38
CA ASN A 63 -5.70 9.10 4.06
C ASN A 63 -5.63 8.46 2.67
N ALA A 64 -6.47 7.46 2.40
CA ALA A 64 -6.52 6.79 1.10
C ALA A 64 -6.88 7.75 -0.04
N ALA A 65 -7.83 8.68 0.19
CA ALA A 65 -8.20 9.71 -0.77
C ALA A 65 -7.07 10.72 -1.01
N LYS A 66 -6.33 11.14 0.03
CA LYS A 66 -5.17 12.03 -0.09
C LYS A 66 -4.09 11.36 -0.94
N TRP A 67 -3.75 10.11 -0.66
CA TRP A 67 -2.80 9.31 -1.44
C TRP A 67 -3.24 9.15 -2.90
N LEU A 68 -4.51 8.83 -3.14
CA LEU A 68 -5.05 8.70 -4.49
C LEU A 68 -4.98 10.03 -5.27
N ARG A 69 -5.18 11.17 -4.60
CA ARG A 69 -5.02 12.51 -5.20
C ARG A 69 -3.56 12.81 -5.54
N LEU A 70 -2.60 12.42 -4.70
CA LEU A 70 -1.16 12.59 -4.97
C LEU A 70 -0.72 11.74 -6.17
N ILE A 71 -1.18 10.49 -6.24
CA ILE A 71 -1.01 9.59 -7.39
C ILE A 71 -1.57 10.22 -8.67
N LYS A 72 -2.82 10.73 -8.63
CA LYS A 72 -3.47 11.37 -9.79
C LYS A 72 -2.75 12.61 -10.30
N LYS A 73 -2.10 13.37 -9.40
CA LYS A 73 -1.33 14.57 -9.76
C LYS A 73 0.05 14.26 -10.36
N GLY A 74 0.45 12.99 -10.44
CA GLY A 74 1.76 12.59 -10.97
C GLY A 74 2.93 13.12 -10.14
N ALA A 75 2.67 13.51 -8.89
CA ALA A 75 3.62 14.12 -7.96
C ALA A 75 4.34 13.07 -7.08
N ILE A 76 4.41 11.82 -7.54
CA ILE A 76 5.18 10.79 -6.86
C ILE A 76 6.52 10.74 -7.56
N GLU A 77 7.43 11.58 -7.09
CA GLU A 77 8.86 11.27 -7.21
C GLU A 77 9.06 9.93 -6.52
N VAL A 78 9.51 8.95 -7.31
CA VAL A 78 9.77 7.57 -6.91
C VAL A 78 10.97 7.60 -5.95
N GLY A 79 10.70 7.89 -4.68
CA GLY A 79 11.71 7.87 -3.61
C GLY A 79 11.21 7.27 -2.30
N GLU A 80 9.90 7.27 -2.05
CA GLU A 80 9.40 6.99 -0.70
C GLU A 80 8.03 6.31 -0.69
N ILE A 81 7.90 5.19 -1.41
CA ILE A 81 6.83 4.21 -1.13
C ILE A 81 7.52 2.89 -0.86
N SER A 82 8.28 2.86 0.24
CA SER A 82 8.60 1.63 0.94
C SER A 82 7.37 1.22 1.75
N ASP A 83 7.10 -0.08 1.71
CA ASP A 83 6.28 -0.84 2.66
C ASP A 83 4.79 -0.54 2.70
N VAL A 84 4.06 -1.07 1.71
CA VAL A 84 2.92 -1.94 2.08
C VAL A 84 2.98 -3.21 1.24
N ASP A 85 3.32 -4.28 1.96
CA ASP A 85 3.30 -5.69 1.59
C ASP A 85 2.02 -6.09 0.82
N GLY A 86 2.20 -6.91 -0.23
CA GLY A 86 1.07 -7.45 -0.99
C GLY A 86 1.41 -7.96 -2.39
N GLY A 87 1.96 -9.17 -2.49
CA GLY A 87 1.78 -10.01 -3.67
C GLY A 87 3.06 -10.61 -4.27
N THR A 88 3.22 -11.91 -4.06
CA THR A 88 4.34 -12.81 -4.36
C THR A 88 4.88 -12.84 -5.80
N THR A 89 4.32 -12.06 -6.73
CA THR A 89 4.82 -11.94 -8.12
C THR A 89 5.75 -10.73 -8.32
N ASP A 90 5.63 -9.68 -7.50
CA ASP A 90 6.50 -8.49 -7.58
C ASP A 90 7.85 -8.71 -6.88
N GLY A 91 7.94 -9.66 -5.94
CA GLY A 91 9.18 -9.96 -5.21
C GLY A 91 10.33 -10.38 -6.13
N PHE A 92 10.07 -11.12 -7.20
CA PHE A 92 11.08 -11.52 -8.18
C PHE A 92 11.64 -10.33 -8.97
N ALA A 93 10.75 -9.48 -9.51
CA ALA A 93 11.15 -8.31 -10.29
C ALA A 93 11.86 -7.27 -9.40
N VAL A 94 11.40 -7.09 -8.17
CA VAL A 94 12.03 -6.22 -7.17
C VAL A 94 13.41 -6.76 -6.76
N LYS A 95 13.56 -8.06 -6.51
CA LYS A 95 14.85 -8.70 -6.21
C LYS A 95 15.85 -8.52 -7.36
N LEU A 96 15.44 -8.71 -8.61
CA LEU A 96 16.29 -8.50 -9.80
C LEU A 96 16.74 -7.05 -9.93
N ARG A 97 15.82 -6.10 -9.76
CA ARG A 97 16.14 -4.66 -9.82
C ARG A 97 17.09 -4.23 -8.71
N ASN A 98 16.89 -4.74 -7.49
CA ASN A 98 17.78 -4.46 -6.36
C ASN A 98 19.16 -5.08 -6.58
N LEU A 99 19.24 -6.28 -7.16
CA LEU A 99 20.50 -6.92 -7.52
C LEU A 99 21.30 -6.08 -8.54
N GLU A 100 20.60 -5.49 -9.50
CA GLU A 100 21.19 -4.63 -10.53
C GLU A 100 21.66 -3.28 -9.96
N ALA A 101 20.92 -2.71 -9.00
CA ALA A 101 21.35 -1.53 -8.25
C ALA A 101 22.62 -1.80 -7.43
N LEU A 102 22.69 -2.93 -6.72
CA LEU A 102 23.88 -3.32 -5.94
C LEU A 102 25.12 -3.52 -6.82
N LYS A 103 24.95 -4.02 -8.05
CA LYS A 103 26.02 -4.12 -9.04
C LYS A 103 26.48 -2.73 -9.51
N GLN A 104 25.55 -1.83 -9.80
CA GLN A 104 25.88 -0.46 -10.23
C GLN A 104 26.61 0.34 -9.14
N GLU A 105 26.28 0.08 -7.88
CA GLU A 105 26.95 0.68 -6.71
C GLU A 105 28.30 0.01 -6.38
N GLY A 106 28.69 -1.05 -7.10
CA GLY A 106 29.97 -1.74 -6.90
C GLY A 106 30.04 -2.55 -5.60
N LEU A 107 28.91 -2.79 -4.94
CA LEU A 107 28.81 -3.53 -3.67
C LEU A 107 28.92 -5.05 -3.85
N ILE A 108 28.67 -5.54 -5.06
CA ILE A 108 28.79 -6.96 -5.43
C ILE A 108 29.67 -7.12 -6.66
N THR A 109 30.41 -8.22 -6.71
CA THR A 109 31.26 -8.57 -7.86
C THR A 109 30.43 -9.18 -9.00
N GLU A 110 30.94 -9.12 -10.23
CA GLU A 110 30.22 -9.66 -11.41
C GLU A 110 29.90 -11.16 -11.27
N SER A 111 30.80 -11.92 -10.65
CA SER A 111 30.61 -13.35 -10.38
C SER A 111 29.46 -13.60 -9.40
N GLU A 112 29.34 -12.78 -8.34
CA GLU A 112 28.25 -12.87 -7.36
C GLU A 112 26.90 -12.44 -7.94
N TYR A 113 26.91 -11.42 -8.80
CA TYR A 113 25.73 -10.99 -9.55
C TYR A 113 25.18 -12.12 -10.42
N GLN A 114 26.01 -12.76 -11.24
CA GLN A 114 25.56 -13.84 -12.14
C GLN A 114 25.03 -15.05 -11.37
N ARG A 115 25.69 -15.43 -10.27
CA ARG A 115 25.24 -16.53 -9.41
C ARG A 115 23.85 -16.26 -8.80
N LYS A 116 23.68 -15.10 -8.16
CA LYS A 116 22.39 -14.74 -7.53
C LYS A 116 21.28 -14.54 -8.55
N ARG A 117 21.59 -14.00 -9.73
CA ARG A 117 20.63 -13.87 -10.83
C ARG A 117 20.14 -15.23 -11.32
N ALA A 118 21.03 -16.22 -11.43
CA ALA A 118 20.67 -17.58 -11.81
C ALA A 118 19.79 -18.27 -10.75
N GLU A 119 20.12 -18.12 -9.46
CA GLU A 119 19.30 -18.63 -8.34
C GLU A 119 17.89 -18.04 -8.37
N ILE A 120 17.77 -16.72 -8.52
CA ILE A 120 16.47 -16.03 -8.57
C ILE A 120 15.63 -16.50 -9.76
N ILE A 121 16.26 -16.75 -10.93
CA ILE A 121 15.57 -17.26 -12.13
C ILE A 121 15.13 -18.72 -11.95
N GLN A 122 15.96 -19.56 -11.32
CA GLN A 122 15.61 -20.95 -11.01
C GLN A 122 14.49 -21.08 -9.98
N GLU A 123 14.41 -20.19 -8.98
CA GLU A 123 13.29 -20.21 -8.01
C GLU A 123 11.90 -20.03 -8.66
N LYS A 124 11.84 -19.50 -9.89
CA LYS A 124 10.59 -19.23 -10.60
C LYS A 124 10.17 -20.35 -11.58
N TRP A 125 11.09 -21.25 -11.97
CA TRP A 125 10.87 -22.31 -12.97
C TRP A 125 11.01 -23.68 -12.35
#